data_AF-A0A9D9QDY4-F1
#
_entry.id   AF-A0A9D9QDY4-F1
#
_cell.length_a   1.000
_cell.length_b   1.000
_cell.length_c   1.000
_cell.angle_alpha   90.00
_cell.angle_beta   90.00
_cell.angle_gamma   90.00
#
_symmetry.space_group_name_H-M   'P 1'
#
loop_
_entity.id
_entity.type
_entity.pdbx_description
1 polymer ?
#
loop_
_entity_poly.entity_id
_entity_poly.type
_entity_poly.pdbx_seq_one_letter_code
_entity_poly.pdbx_strand_id
1 'polypeptide(L)'
;MSSRTDGIALPDLLLTEAVKDLEADTPLRDDAALAQALAAGEERETRIVQRARRLAADTGLDRDLARLRDRLLLLGLALAALGVVLALLVAMALLGEGRHINAVAAIALLIAPNVVGIVVWALLTVLGARSQGGAFGRAVAALARHRRAPAHVRRVWPSAARALDAQHLTTWVLGGLNHLLWAIVYTAAALLLWAVLAFSAYRLGWETTILAPQTLHDAAQAIAWLPEHIGLPAPVPEDLDDPDASRLLGYWLIACTLAYGALPRLLLAMLCTAVWWRRRDAGRLDLDEPYYRRLIARFEALAPTRVLDAEHARHAAPAPAHAAGGGEPGTLVLIGFELPQELALPAALLERAAWSERVDGGMEEREALLRRIADHPPARLLMACHAPSTPDRGTLRFIEAARAGSIALLLLLPAPDAAQLARWRDWLAACGRGDITVHADAGAALSSHG
;
A
#
# COMPACT_ATOMS: atom_id res chain seq x y z
N MET A 1 17.40 -11.25 5.58
CA MET A 1 16.86 -10.48 4.44
C MET A 1 15.42 -10.10 4.77
N SER A 2 15.20 -8.92 5.37
CA SER A 2 13.86 -8.36 5.50
C SER A 2 13.45 -7.83 4.12
N SER A 3 12.44 -8.44 3.52
CA SER A 3 11.69 -7.85 2.41
C SER A 3 11.03 -6.58 2.96
N ARG A 4 11.70 -5.44 2.77
CA ARG A 4 11.04 -4.14 2.88
C ARG A 4 10.01 -4.15 1.75
N THR A 5 8.73 -4.34 2.08
CA THR A 5 7.64 -4.04 1.15
C THR A 5 7.70 -2.53 0.94
N ASP A 6 8.46 -2.09 -0.05
CA ASP A 6 8.49 -0.70 -0.45
C ASP A 6 7.05 -0.34 -0.85
N GLY A 7 6.47 0.65 -0.18
CA GLY A 7 5.10 1.07 -0.45
C GLY A 7 4.98 1.72 -1.83
N ILE A 8 3.75 2.04 -2.22
CA ILE A 8 3.49 2.67 -3.51
C ILE A 8 3.94 4.14 -3.44
N ALA A 9 4.70 4.55 -4.44
CA ALA A 9 5.10 5.94 -4.60
C ALA A 9 3.87 6.84 -4.83
N LEU A 10 3.87 8.02 -4.22
CA LEU A 10 2.76 8.96 -4.30
C LEU A 10 2.27 9.24 -5.74
N PRO A 11 3.13 9.48 -6.76
CA PRO A 11 2.67 9.66 -8.14
C PRO A 11 1.81 8.51 -8.66
N ASP A 12 2.11 7.27 -8.27
CA ASP A 12 1.37 6.10 -8.71
C ASP A 12 0.02 5.97 -8.01
N LEU A 13 -0.06 6.29 -6.71
CA LEU A 13 -1.32 6.41 -6.01
C LEU A 13 -2.22 7.47 -6.65
N LEU A 14 -1.63 8.64 -6.97
CA LEU A 14 -2.33 9.75 -7.61
C LEU A 14 -2.91 9.34 -8.97
N LEU A 15 -2.12 8.68 -9.80
CA LEU A 15 -2.56 8.19 -11.11
C LEU A 15 -3.61 7.08 -10.99
N THR A 16 -3.46 6.18 -10.01
CA THR A 16 -4.44 5.11 -9.75
C THR A 16 -5.80 5.69 -9.38
N GLU A 17 -5.83 6.65 -8.46
CA GLU A 17 -7.06 7.36 -8.08
C GLU A 17 -7.63 8.21 -9.23
N ALA A 18 -6.78 8.80 -10.08
CA ALA A 18 -7.22 9.56 -11.25
C ALA A 18 -7.85 8.67 -12.33
N VAL A 19 -7.30 7.47 -12.55
CA VAL A 19 -7.88 6.46 -13.44
C VAL A 19 -9.21 5.98 -12.90
N LYS A 20 -9.32 5.72 -11.58
CA LYS A 20 -10.58 5.37 -10.92
C LYS A 20 -11.65 6.43 -11.16
N ASP A 21 -11.33 7.71 -10.94
CA ASP A 21 -12.27 8.82 -11.19
C ASP A 21 -12.68 8.90 -12.67
N LEU A 22 -11.74 8.72 -13.59
CA LEU A 22 -12.03 8.74 -15.03
C LEU A 22 -12.96 7.58 -15.45
N GLU A 23 -12.75 6.38 -14.90
CA GLU A 23 -13.57 5.21 -15.18
C GLU A 23 -14.99 5.30 -14.60
N ALA A 24 -15.16 6.06 -13.51
CA ALA A 24 -16.48 6.34 -12.95
C ALA A 24 -17.35 7.17 -13.91
N ASP A 25 -16.75 8.09 -14.64
CA ASP A 25 -17.44 8.93 -15.64
C ASP A 25 -17.49 8.26 -17.02
N THR A 26 -16.46 7.49 -17.41
CA THR A 26 -16.36 6.88 -18.73
C THR A 26 -15.59 5.56 -18.67
N PRO A 27 -16.23 4.39 -18.90
CA PRO A 27 -15.55 3.10 -18.92
C PRO A 27 -14.41 3.07 -19.95
N LEU A 28 -13.22 2.68 -19.52
CA LEU A 28 -12.03 2.57 -20.37
C LEU A 28 -11.84 1.13 -20.86
N ARG A 29 -11.31 0.97 -22.08
CA ARG A 29 -10.83 -0.33 -22.55
C ARG A 29 -9.47 -0.61 -21.92
N ASP A 30 -9.37 -1.71 -21.20
CA ASP A 30 -8.20 -2.02 -20.38
C ASP A 30 -7.60 -3.41 -20.63
N ASP A 31 -8.04 -4.15 -21.65
CA ASP A 31 -7.60 -5.52 -21.92
C ASP A 31 -6.07 -5.66 -22.03
N ALA A 32 -5.43 -4.78 -22.80
CA ALA A 32 -3.98 -4.75 -22.94
C ALA A 32 -3.27 -4.36 -21.62
N ALA A 33 -3.85 -3.42 -20.87
CA ALA A 33 -3.31 -2.98 -19.59
C ALA A 33 -3.44 -4.07 -18.51
N LEU A 34 -4.53 -4.84 -18.52
CA LEU A 34 -4.75 -6.01 -17.67
C LEU A 34 -3.76 -7.12 -17.98
N ALA A 35 -3.58 -7.47 -19.26
CA ALA A 35 -2.61 -8.49 -19.68
C ALA A 35 -1.18 -8.10 -19.26
N GLN A 36 -0.79 -6.84 -19.46
CA GLN A 36 0.52 -6.35 -19.04
C GLN A 36 0.68 -6.37 -17.52
N ALA A 37 -0.34 -5.96 -16.77
CA ALA A 37 -0.31 -5.98 -15.31
C ALA A 37 -0.20 -7.41 -14.74
N LEU A 38 -0.91 -8.39 -15.32
CA LEU A 38 -0.82 -9.80 -14.94
C LEU A 38 0.59 -10.36 -15.13
N ALA A 39 1.27 -9.97 -16.21
CA ALA A 39 2.65 -10.37 -16.47
C ALA A 39 3.68 -9.70 -15.53
N ALA A 40 3.32 -8.59 -14.89
CA ALA A 40 4.25 -7.80 -14.07
C ALA A 40 4.47 -8.35 -12.65
N GLY A 41 3.65 -9.31 -12.17
CA GLY A 41 3.83 -9.93 -10.86
C GLY A 41 2.56 -10.59 -10.31
N GLU A 42 2.65 -11.16 -9.11
CA GLU A 42 1.51 -11.81 -8.41
C GLU A 42 0.82 -10.90 -7.38
N GLU A 43 1.50 -9.85 -6.93
CA GLU A 43 0.98 -8.93 -5.93
C GLU A 43 -0.17 -8.07 -6.47
N ARG A 44 -1.32 -8.12 -5.78
CA ARG A 44 -2.57 -7.45 -6.18
C ARG A 44 -2.37 -5.94 -6.34
N GLU A 45 -1.71 -5.30 -5.38
CA GLU A 45 -1.45 -3.86 -5.40
C GLU A 45 -0.59 -3.45 -6.60
N THR A 46 0.48 -4.21 -6.86
CA THR A 46 1.38 -3.97 -7.99
C THR A 46 0.64 -4.09 -9.33
N ARG A 47 -0.24 -5.09 -9.49
CA ARG A 47 -1.06 -5.25 -10.71
C ARG A 47 -1.97 -4.05 -10.94
N ILE A 48 -2.64 -3.58 -9.90
CA ILE A 48 -3.53 -2.40 -9.97
C ILE A 48 -2.74 -1.17 -10.41
N VAL A 49 -1.60 -0.91 -9.77
CA VAL A 49 -0.73 0.24 -10.11
C VAL A 49 -0.21 0.15 -11.54
N GLN A 50 0.26 -1.02 -11.99
CA GLN A 50 0.78 -1.19 -13.34
C GLN A 50 -0.30 -0.96 -14.40
N ARG A 51 -1.51 -1.49 -14.17
CA ARG A 51 -2.67 -1.21 -15.04
C ARG A 51 -2.97 0.30 -15.07
N ALA A 52 -3.01 0.95 -13.92
CA ALA A 52 -3.28 2.38 -13.83
C ALA A 52 -2.22 3.22 -14.55
N ARG A 53 -0.93 2.89 -14.44
CA ARG A 53 0.15 3.56 -15.18
C ARG A 53 -0.06 3.47 -16.70
N ARG A 54 -0.42 2.30 -17.20
CA ARG A 54 -0.68 2.10 -18.63
C ARG A 54 -1.87 2.92 -19.11
N LEU A 55 -3.00 2.86 -18.39
CA LEU A 55 -4.19 3.65 -18.72
C LEU A 55 -3.94 5.15 -18.58
N ALA A 56 -3.14 5.58 -17.60
CA ALA A 56 -2.76 6.98 -17.45
C ALA A 56 -1.96 7.48 -18.66
N ALA A 57 -1.03 6.68 -19.18
CA ALA A 57 -0.26 7.01 -20.38
C ALA A 57 -1.15 7.05 -21.64
N ASP A 58 -2.07 6.10 -21.78
CA ASP A 58 -2.99 6.03 -22.92
C ASP A 58 -4.01 7.20 -22.93
N THR A 59 -4.43 7.66 -21.74
CA THR A 59 -5.40 8.76 -21.58
C THR A 59 -4.78 10.14 -21.36
N GLY A 60 -3.44 10.21 -21.26
CA GLY A 60 -2.68 11.44 -21.00
C GLY A 60 -2.83 12.01 -19.58
N LEU A 61 -3.29 11.22 -18.61
CA LEU A 61 -3.41 11.64 -17.19
C LEU A 61 -2.04 11.89 -16.55
N ASP A 62 -1.02 11.15 -16.98
CA ASP A 62 0.38 11.35 -16.61
C ASP A 62 0.87 12.77 -16.99
N ARG A 63 0.55 13.21 -18.20
CA ARG A 63 0.85 14.55 -18.70
C ARG A 63 0.02 15.62 -17.99
N ASP A 64 -1.24 15.32 -17.67
CA ASP A 64 -2.09 16.23 -16.89
C ASP A 64 -1.53 16.47 -15.49
N LEU A 65 -1.07 15.40 -14.82
CA LEU A 65 -0.44 15.48 -13.51
C LEU A 65 0.88 16.25 -13.56
N ALA A 66 1.74 15.99 -14.55
CA ALA A 66 2.97 16.75 -14.76
C ALA A 66 2.69 18.24 -15.02
N ARG A 67 1.73 18.55 -15.90
CA ARG A 67 1.31 19.93 -16.19
C ARG A 67 0.76 20.65 -14.95
N LEU A 68 -0.03 19.95 -14.13
CA LEU A 68 -0.53 20.51 -12.88
C LEU A 68 0.62 20.85 -11.94
N ARG A 69 1.57 19.92 -11.73
CA ARG A 69 2.76 20.14 -10.90
C ARG A 69 3.53 21.38 -11.37
N ASP A 70 3.84 21.45 -12.66
CA ASP A 70 4.66 22.54 -13.20
C ASP A 70 3.94 23.90 -13.09
N ARG A 71 2.61 23.93 -13.28
CA ARG A 71 1.80 25.14 -13.07
C ARG A 71 1.71 25.56 -11.61
N LEU A 72 1.64 24.61 -10.68
CA LEU A 72 1.66 24.91 -9.25
C LEU A 72 3.01 25.51 -8.83
N LEU A 73 4.11 24.98 -9.37
CA LEU A 73 5.45 25.55 -9.17
C LEU A 73 5.54 26.98 -9.74
N LEU A 74 5.08 27.20 -10.97
CA LEU A 74 5.05 28.52 -11.59
C LEU A 74 4.19 29.52 -10.81
N LEU A 75 3.00 29.09 -10.35
CA LEU A 75 2.12 29.91 -9.52
C LEU A 75 2.80 30.26 -8.19
N GLY A 76 3.48 29.30 -7.56
CA GLY A 76 4.27 29.54 -6.35
C GLY A 76 5.35 30.60 -6.56
N LEU A 77 6.10 30.50 -7.66
CA LEU A 77 7.10 31.51 -8.04
C LEU A 77 6.48 32.88 -8.32
N ALA A 78 5.34 32.94 -9.01
CA ALA A 78 4.63 34.18 -9.28
C ALA A 78 4.12 34.86 -7.99
N LEU A 79 3.59 34.07 -7.05
CA LEU A 79 3.19 34.57 -5.73
C LEU A 79 4.40 35.05 -4.92
N ALA A 80 5.56 34.39 -5.06
CA ALA A 80 6.81 34.85 -4.44
C ALA A 80 7.23 36.22 -4.97
N ALA A 81 7.25 36.36 -6.29
CA ALA A 81 7.56 37.62 -6.95
C ALA A 81 6.59 38.73 -6.54
N LEU A 82 5.28 38.43 -6.49
CA LEU A 82 4.27 39.38 -6.02
C LEU A 82 4.50 39.78 -4.56
N GLY A 83 4.83 38.83 -3.68
CA GLY A 83 5.17 39.11 -2.28
C GLY A 83 6.36 40.05 -2.14
N VAL A 84 7.41 39.86 -2.96
CA VAL A 84 8.57 40.75 -3.00
C VAL A 84 8.18 42.15 -3.50
N VAL A 85 7.35 42.25 -4.55
CA VAL A 85 6.85 43.54 -5.06
C VAL A 85 6.00 44.26 -4.00
N LEU A 86 5.12 43.56 -3.30
CA LEU A 86 4.32 44.15 -2.23
C LEU A 86 5.20 44.62 -1.07
N ALA A 87 6.20 43.84 -0.67
CA ALA A 87 7.17 44.24 0.35
C ALA A 87 7.96 45.50 -0.07
N LEU A 88 8.39 45.56 -1.34
CA LEU A 88 9.01 46.74 -1.96
C LEU A 88 8.11 47.99 -1.88
N LEU A 89 6.83 47.84 -2.27
CA LEU A 89 5.88 48.95 -2.25
C LEU A 89 5.61 49.45 -0.83
N VAL A 90 5.47 48.54 0.13
CA VAL A 90 5.32 48.90 1.55
C VAL A 90 6.57 49.60 2.08
N ALA A 91 7.76 49.08 1.76
CA ALA A 91 9.01 49.74 2.12
C ALA A 91 9.07 51.15 1.51
N MET A 92 8.79 51.32 0.21
CA MET A 92 8.80 52.62 -0.46
C MET A 92 7.78 53.61 0.11
N ALA A 93 6.60 53.13 0.51
CA ALA A 93 5.59 53.97 1.17
C ALA A 93 6.04 54.43 2.57
N LEU A 94 6.73 53.57 3.32
CA LEU A 94 7.33 53.91 4.62
C LEU A 94 8.54 54.86 4.50
N LEU A 95 9.15 54.96 3.31
CA LEU A 95 10.32 55.81 3.03
C LEU A 95 9.93 57.24 2.60
N GLY A 96 8.63 57.57 2.58
CA GLY A 96 8.08 58.89 2.23
C GLY A 96 8.21 59.93 3.36
N GLU A 97 8.68 61.12 2.98
CA GLU A 97 9.01 62.31 3.81
C GLU A 97 9.92 62.03 5.03
N GLY A 98 11.23 61.98 4.79
CA GLY A 98 12.24 62.09 5.86
C GLY A 98 13.49 61.22 5.69
N ARG A 99 13.46 60.09 4.97
CA ARG A 99 14.56 59.08 4.95
C ARG A 99 15.04 58.64 6.35
N HIS A 100 14.17 58.81 7.34
CA HIS A 100 14.36 58.36 8.71
C HIS A 100 13.65 57.02 8.87
N ILE A 101 14.36 56.01 9.39
CA ILE A 101 13.82 54.67 9.58
C ILE A 101 13.99 54.29 11.05
N ASN A 102 12.87 54.08 11.75
CA ASN A 102 12.92 53.45 13.07
C ASN A 102 13.27 51.96 12.90
N ALA A 103 14.49 51.58 13.29
CA ALA A 103 15.00 50.24 13.08
C ALA A 103 14.26 49.17 13.92
N VAL A 104 13.88 49.46 15.17
CA VAL A 104 13.09 48.52 15.99
C VAL A 104 11.66 48.35 15.45
N ALA A 105 11.02 49.43 15.02
CA ALA A 105 9.69 49.35 14.41
C ALA A 105 9.73 48.58 13.09
N ALA A 106 10.76 48.82 12.26
CA ALA A 106 10.97 48.10 11.01
C ALA A 106 11.11 46.58 11.24
N ILE A 107 11.94 46.17 12.21
CA ILE A 107 12.09 44.74 12.50
C ILE A 107 10.82 44.13 13.10
N ALA A 108 10.10 44.86 13.96
CA ALA A 108 8.86 44.39 14.56
C ALA A 108 7.77 44.15 13.50
N LEU A 109 7.61 45.09 12.55
CA LEU A 109 6.66 44.96 11.44
C LEU A 109 7.04 43.80 10.50
N LEU A 110 8.32 43.50 10.37
CA LEU A 110 8.82 42.42 9.53
C LEU A 110 8.68 41.04 10.18
N ILE A 111 8.95 40.93 11.49
CA ILE A 111 8.91 39.67 12.25
C ILE A 111 7.50 39.30 12.70
N ALA A 112 6.66 40.25 13.14
CA ALA A 112 5.37 39.92 13.75
C ALA A 112 4.44 39.11 12.83
N PRO A 113 4.24 39.48 11.54
CA PRO A 113 3.47 38.65 10.61
C PRO A 113 4.09 37.27 10.41
N ASN A 114 5.42 37.17 10.50
CA ASN A 114 6.14 35.91 10.38
C ASN A 114 5.75 34.94 11.50
N VAL A 115 5.85 35.42 12.74
CA VAL A 115 5.57 34.64 13.95
C VAL A 115 4.11 34.21 13.96
N VAL A 116 3.18 35.14 13.70
CA VAL A 116 1.75 34.82 13.62
C VAL A 116 1.48 33.74 12.57
N GLY A 117 2.06 33.87 11.37
CA GLY A 117 1.88 32.88 10.31
C GLY A 117 2.44 31.49 10.67
N ILE A 118 3.58 31.43 11.38
CA ILE A 118 4.16 30.17 11.87
C ILE A 118 3.28 29.55 12.96
N VAL A 119 2.80 30.35 13.92
CA VAL A 119 1.93 29.88 15.01
C VAL A 119 0.61 29.35 14.46
N VAL A 120 -0.03 30.08 13.55
CA VAL A 120 -1.27 29.61 12.89
C VAL A 120 -1.04 28.29 12.18
N TRP A 121 0.04 28.17 11.40
CA TRP A 121 0.38 26.91 10.73
C TRP A 121 0.64 25.77 11.72
N ALA A 122 1.38 26.02 12.80
CA ALA A 122 1.68 25.02 13.82
C ALA A 122 0.39 24.54 14.51
N LEU A 123 -0.51 25.46 14.88
CA LEU A 123 -1.82 25.14 15.45
C LEU A 123 -2.66 24.31 14.49
N LEU A 124 -2.74 24.70 13.21
CA LEU A 124 -3.47 23.93 12.19
C LEU A 124 -2.86 22.54 11.97
N THR A 125 -1.55 22.40 12.10
CA THR A 125 -0.86 21.10 11.95
C THR A 125 -1.15 20.18 13.12
N VAL A 126 -1.11 20.69 14.36
CA VAL A 126 -1.38 19.90 15.57
C VAL A 126 -2.87 19.59 15.73
N LEU A 127 -3.75 20.54 15.42
CA LEU A 127 -5.20 20.39 15.56
C LEU A 127 -5.85 19.68 14.35
N GLY A 128 -5.36 19.96 13.14
CA GLY A 128 -5.89 19.42 11.88
C GLY A 128 -5.63 17.94 11.67
N ALA A 129 -4.68 17.34 12.40
CA ALA A 129 -4.47 15.89 12.44
C ALA A 129 -5.72 15.10 12.93
N ARG A 130 -6.71 15.80 13.52
CA ARG A 130 -7.95 15.20 14.03
C ARG A 130 -9.15 15.27 13.07
N SER A 131 -9.05 15.95 11.92
CA SER A 131 -10.15 16.08 10.96
C SER A 131 -9.80 15.45 9.62
N GLN A 132 -10.49 14.38 9.23
CA GLN A 132 -10.45 13.84 7.86
C GLN A 132 -10.92 14.93 6.89
N GLY A 133 -10.06 15.32 5.95
CA GLY A 133 -10.32 16.35 4.95
C GLY A 133 -10.69 17.71 5.53
N GLY A 134 -9.74 18.42 6.15
CA GLY A 134 -9.96 19.78 6.67
C GLY A 134 -10.69 20.70 5.68
N ALA A 135 -11.43 21.70 6.18
CA ALA A 135 -12.28 22.60 5.37
C ALA A 135 -11.57 23.20 4.14
N PHE A 136 -10.25 23.41 4.24
CA PHE A 136 -9.38 23.83 3.15
C PHE A 136 -9.35 22.83 1.98
N GLY A 137 -9.16 21.53 2.24
CA GLY A 137 -9.16 20.49 1.19
C GLY A 137 -10.49 20.42 0.44
N ARG A 138 -11.61 20.59 1.16
CA ARG A 138 -12.95 20.66 0.55
C ARG A 138 -13.17 21.93 -0.27
N ALA A 139 -12.69 23.08 0.21
CA ALA A 139 -12.79 24.35 -0.52
C ALA A 139 -11.96 24.34 -1.81
N VAL A 140 -10.73 23.81 -1.77
CA VAL A 140 -9.91 23.73 -2.98
C VAL A 140 -10.45 22.66 -3.95
N ALA A 141 -10.97 21.54 -3.46
CA ALA A 141 -11.68 20.56 -4.29
C ALA A 141 -12.96 21.15 -4.92
N ALA A 142 -13.70 22.01 -4.22
CA ALA A 142 -14.85 22.73 -4.77
C ALA A 142 -14.43 23.72 -5.86
N LEU A 143 -13.34 24.46 -5.66
CA LEU A 143 -12.80 25.41 -6.63
C LEU A 143 -12.28 24.70 -7.90
N ALA A 144 -11.62 23.55 -7.74
CA ALA A 144 -11.13 22.76 -8.87
C ALA A 144 -12.26 22.10 -9.69
N ARG A 145 -13.41 21.81 -9.07
CA ARG A 145 -14.62 21.32 -9.76
C ARG A 145 -15.41 22.44 -10.44
N HIS A 146 -15.01 23.69 -10.27
CA HIS A 146 -15.66 24.80 -10.94
C HIS A 146 -15.51 24.67 -12.46
N ARG A 147 -16.59 24.92 -13.21
CA ARG A 147 -16.63 24.69 -14.68
C ARG A 147 -15.59 25.47 -15.49
N ARG A 148 -15.03 26.53 -14.91
CA ARG A 148 -13.97 27.35 -15.53
C ARG A 148 -12.56 26.79 -15.33
N ALA A 149 -12.38 25.76 -14.50
CA ALA A 149 -11.08 25.14 -14.30
C ALA A 149 -10.63 24.40 -15.59
N PRO A 150 -9.36 24.51 -15.98
CA PRO A 150 -8.83 23.77 -17.12
C PRO A 150 -9.08 22.27 -17.00
N ALA A 151 -9.35 21.59 -18.11
CA ALA A 151 -9.69 20.16 -18.12
C ALA A 151 -8.65 19.28 -17.40
N HIS A 152 -7.35 19.54 -17.61
CA HIS A 152 -6.27 18.82 -16.94
C HIS A 152 -6.33 18.96 -15.41
N VAL A 153 -6.67 20.15 -14.87
CA VAL A 153 -6.83 20.36 -13.43
C VAL A 153 -8.03 19.57 -12.91
N ARG A 154 -9.16 19.64 -13.62
CA ARG A 154 -10.39 18.93 -13.23
C ARG A 154 -10.20 17.41 -13.16
N ARG A 155 -9.39 16.84 -14.07
CA ARG A 155 -9.16 15.39 -14.17
C ARG A 155 -8.27 14.82 -13.05
N VAL A 156 -7.31 15.60 -12.54
CA VAL A 156 -6.28 15.06 -11.62
C VAL A 156 -6.25 15.74 -10.25
N TRP A 157 -6.79 16.95 -10.09
CA TRP A 157 -6.76 17.64 -8.80
C TRP A 157 -7.56 16.92 -7.70
N PRO A 158 -8.81 16.45 -7.95
CA PRO A 158 -9.61 15.81 -6.90
C PRO A 158 -8.94 14.54 -6.36
N SER A 159 -8.45 13.67 -7.25
CA SER A 159 -7.68 12.48 -6.89
C SER A 159 -6.39 12.87 -6.18
N ALA A 160 -5.73 13.95 -6.60
CA ALA A 160 -4.53 14.42 -5.94
C ALA A 160 -4.73 14.90 -4.51
N ALA A 161 -5.78 15.69 -4.28
CA ALA A 161 -6.14 16.16 -2.95
C ALA A 161 -6.50 14.99 -2.03
N ARG A 162 -7.27 14.00 -2.52
CA ARG A 162 -7.64 12.82 -1.72
C ARG A 162 -6.45 11.94 -1.38
N ALA A 163 -5.55 11.66 -2.33
CA ALA A 163 -4.37 10.85 -2.07
C ALA A 163 -3.40 11.53 -1.07
N LEU A 164 -3.21 12.85 -1.17
CA LEU A 164 -2.43 13.60 -0.19
C LEU A 164 -3.07 13.59 1.20
N ASP A 165 -4.40 13.70 1.27
CA ASP A 165 -5.13 13.68 2.53
C ASP A 165 -5.10 12.30 3.19
N ALA A 166 -5.29 11.24 2.41
CA ALA A 166 -5.22 9.85 2.86
C ALA A 166 -3.85 9.49 3.45
N GLN A 167 -2.77 10.10 2.94
CA GLN A 167 -1.42 9.94 3.48
C GLN A 167 -1.05 10.96 4.58
N HIS A 168 -2.00 11.80 5.01
CA HIS A 168 -1.78 12.91 5.93
C HIS A 168 -0.62 13.84 5.50
N LEU A 169 -0.44 14.00 4.19
CA LEU A 169 0.63 14.80 3.59
C LEU A 169 0.18 16.21 3.23
N THR A 170 -1.12 16.49 3.17
CA THR A 170 -1.68 17.79 2.78
C THR A 170 -1.02 18.96 3.53
N THR A 171 -0.99 18.92 4.86
CA THR A 171 -0.43 19.99 5.69
C THR A 171 1.08 20.16 5.50
N TRP A 172 1.80 19.06 5.27
CA TRP A 172 3.26 19.10 5.08
C TRP A 172 3.64 19.60 3.69
N VAL A 173 2.94 19.19 2.64
CA VAL A 173 3.21 19.66 1.27
C VAL A 173 2.85 21.13 1.14
N LEU A 174 1.63 21.51 1.54
CA LEU A 174 1.18 22.90 1.44
C LEU A 174 1.93 23.82 2.42
N GLY A 175 2.17 23.34 3.65
CA GLY A 175 3.00 24.01 4.63
C GLY A 175 4.41 24.24 4.12
N GLY A 176 5.06 23.20 3.59
CA GLY A 176 6.40 23.27 3.02
C GLY A 176 6.52 24.29 1.89
N LEU A 177 5.56 24.29 0.94
CA LEU A 177 5.50 25.29 -0.13
C LEU A 177 5.34 26.71 0.42
N ASN A 178 4.45 26.92 1.38
CA ASN A 178 4.25 28.21 2.03
C ASN A 178 5.50 28.68 2.79
N HIS A 179 6.15 27.80 3.54
CA HIS A 179 7.37 28.14 4.26
C HIS A 179 8.53 28.46 3.30
N LEU A 180 8.70 27.70 2.22
CA LEU A 180 9.69 27.98 1.20
C LEU A 180 9.44 29.33 0.51
N LEU A 181 8.19 29.61 0.15
CA LEU A 181 7.76 30.89 -0.41
C LEU A 181 8.16 32.06 0.49
N TRP A 182 7.82 31.99 1.78
CA TRP A 182 8.17 33.03 2.74
C TRP A 182 9.68 33.12 2.99
N ALA A 183 10.41 32.01 3.02
CA ALA A 183 11.87 32.03 3.13
C ALA A 183 12.51 32.80 1.96
N ILE A 184 12.01 32.60 0.73
CA ILE A 184 12.46 33.35 -0.46
C ILE A 184 12.11 34.84 -0.30
N VAL A 185 10.90 35.19 0.13
CA VAL A 185 10.48 36.58 0.33
C VAL A 185 11.36 37.28 1.36
N TYR A 186 11.63 36.67 2.52
CA TYR A 186 12.49 37.27 3.55
C TYR A 186 13.96 37.37 3.11
N THR A 187 14.46 36.39 2.36
CA THR A 187 15.81 36.46 1.78
C THR A 187 15.91 37.59 0.76
N ALA A 188 14.91 37.73 -0.12
CA ALA A 188 14.83 38.83 -1.07
C ALA A 188 14.69 40.19 -0.38
N ALA A 189 13.91 40.28 0.70
CA ALA A 189 13.79 41.48 1.52
C ALA A 189 15.12 41.87 2.16
N ALA A 190 15.89 40.90 2.69
CA ALA A 190 17.23 41.15 3.23
C ALA A 190 18.21 41.64 2.16
N LEU A 191 18.20 41.03 0.96
CA LEU A 191 19.03 41.46 -0.17
C LEU A 191 18.65 42.86 -0.66
N LEU A 192 17.35 43.17 -0.66
CA LEU A 192 16.85 44.48 -1.01
C LEU A 192 17.24 45.54 0.03
N LEU A 193 17.08 45.25 1.33
CA LEU A 193 17.52 46.13 2.41
C LEU A 193 19.02 46.41 2.27
N TRP A 194 19.82 45.37 2.02
CA TRP A 194 21.23 45.52 1.74
C TRP A 194 21.50 46.45 0.55
N ALA A 195 20.84 46.23 -0.59
CA ALA A 195 21.02 47.07 -1.77
C ALA A 195 20.61 48.53 -1.50
N VAL A 196 19.44 48.75 -0.92
CA VAL A 196 18.92 50.09 -0.62
C VAL A 196 19.84 50.83 0.35
N LEU A 197 20.30 50.18 1.42
CA LEU A 197 21.20 50.79 2.41
C LEU A 197 22.64 50.96 1.89
N ALA A 198 23.07 50.16 0.91
CA ALA A 198 24.37 50.31 0.26
C ALA A 198 24.41 51.50 -0.71
N PHE A 199 23.30 51.80 -1.40
CA PHE A 199 23.26 52.82 -2.45
C PHE A 199 22.54 54.10 -2.06
N SER A 200 21.99 54.21 -0.85
CA SER A 200 21.25 55.38 -0.39
C SER A 200 21.55 55.72 1.06
N ALA A 201 21.74 57.01 1.34
CA ALA A 201 21.93 57.52 2.68
C ALA A 201 20.58 57.58 3.41
N TYR A 202 20.37 56.63 4.33
CA TYR A 202 19.25 56.60 5.28
C TYR A 202 19.77 56.85 6.69
N ARG A 203 18.97 57.55 7.50
CA ARG A 203 19.24 57.71 8.93
C ARG A 203 18.41 56.68 9.69
N LEU A 204 19.08 55.70 10.28
CA LEU A 204 18.45 54.69 11.12
C LEU A 204 18.60 55.11 12.58
N GLY A 205 17.55 54.95 13.37
CA GLY A 205 17.57 55.30 14.78
C GLY A 205 16.36 54.81 15.57
N TRP A 206 16.23 55.33 16.79
CA TRP A 206 15.21 54.98 17.77
C TRP A 206 14.12 56.06 17.86
N GLU A 207 13.31 56.22 16.81
CA GLU A 207 12.27 57.26 16.82
C GLU A 207 11.00 56.80 17.52
N THR A 208 10.77 57.23 18.77
CA THR A 208 9.51 56.95 19.47
C THR A 208 9.01 58.12 20.27
N THR A 209 7.69 58.18 20.45
CA THR A 209 7.02 59.17 21.30
C THR A 209 6.71 58.63 22.70
N ILE A 210 6.59 57.30 22.85
CA ILE A 210 6.08 56.67 24.08
C ILE A 210 7.17 55.94 24.87
N LEU A 211 8.10 55.28 24.17
CA LEU A 211 9.13 54.45 24.78
C LEU A 211 10.41 55.24 25.00
N ALA A 212 11.06 55.02 26.15
CA ALA A 212 12.37 55.59 26.41
C ALA A 212 13.42 55.03 25.42
N PRO A 213 14.39 55.84 24.94
CA PRO A 213 15.44 55.38 24.03
C PRO A 213 16.23 54.18 24.57
N GLN A 214 16.51 54.14 25.87
CA GLN A 214 17.22 53.03 26.51
C GLN A 214 16.45 51.70 26.36
N THR A 215 15.13 51.72 26.51
CA THR A 215 14.31 50.51 26.36
C THR A 215 14.39 49.94 24.94
N LEU A 216 14.50 50.80 23.93
CA LEU A 216 14.71 50.34 22.54
C LEU A 216 16.11 49.79 22.32
N HIS A 217 17.13 50.42 22.91
CA HIS A 217 18.50 49.92 22.84
C HIS A 217 18.61 48.52 23.47
N ASP A 218 18.06 48.33 24.67
CA ASP A 218 18.06 47.03 25.36
C ASP A 218 17.29 45.97 24.56
N ALA A 219 16.17 46.36 23.93
CA ALA A 219 15.42 45.47 23.04
C ALA A 219 16.23 45.11 21.78
N ALA A 220 16.93 46.07 21.18
CA ALA A 220 17.77 45.83 20.02
C ALA A 220 18.93 44.87 20.35
N GLN A 221 19.56 45.03 21.53
CA GLN A 221 20.56 44.09 22.03
C GLN A 221 19.98 42.68 22.25
N ALA A 222 18.81 42.57 22.87
CA ALA A 222 18.15 41.29 23.06
C ALA A 222 17.81 40.59 21.73
N ILE A 223 17.38 41.36 20.72
CA ILE A 223 17.13 40.85 19.37
C ILE A 223 18.44 40.49 18.64
N ALA A 224 19.55 41.17 18.91
CA ALA A 224 20.85 40.84 18.31
C ALA A 224 21.37 39.46 18.72
N TRP A 225 20.89 38.91 19.85
CA TRP A 225 21.33 37.63 20.41
C TRP A 225 21.34 36.48 19.38
N LEU A 226 20.22 36.18 18.71
CA LEU A 226 20.18 35.02 17.79
C LEU A 226 21.08 35.22 16.56
N PRO A 227 21.01 36.36 15.82
CA PRO A 227 21.92 36.63 14.71
C PRO A 227 23.40 36.42 15.08
N GLU A 228 23.85 36.98 16.21
CA GLU A 228 25.25 36.85 16.64
C GLU A 228 25.62 35.39 16.94
N HIS A 229 24.72 34.64 17.58
CA HIS A 229 24.95 33.22 17.89
C HIS A 229 25.05 32.33 16.65
N ILE A 230 24.41 32.72 15.54
CA ILE A 230 24.51 32.01 14.26
C ILE A 230 25.59 32.59 13.34
N GLY A 231 26.41 33.54 13.82
CA GLY A 231 27.54 34.12 13.10
C GLY A 231 27.17 35.24 12.13
N LEU A 232 25.99 35.84 12.24
CA LEU A 232 25.61 37.04 11.51
C LEU A 232 25.94 38.29 12.35
N PRO A 233 26.76 39.23 11.85
CA PRO A 233 27.08 40.44 12.60
C PRO A 233 25.85 41.34 12.74
N ALA A 234 25.42 41.55 13.98
CA ALA A 234 24.27 42.40 14.31
C ALA A 234 24.63 43.47 15.37
N PRO A 235 25.60 44.35 15.07
CA PRO A 235 26.08 45.33 16.04
C PRO A 235 24.98 46.34 16.39
N VAL A 236 24.80 46.59 17.69
CA VAL A 236 23.92 47.65 18.20
C VAL A 236 24.82 48.80 18.68
N PRO A 237 24.76 50.00 18.07
CA PRO A 237 25.58 51.13 18.50
C PRO A 237 25.18 51.59 19.90
N GLU A 238 26.18 51.90 20.74
CA GLU A 238 25.98 52.49 22.07
C GLU A 238 25.51 53.95 21.96
N ASP A 239 26.09 54.70 21.02
CA ASP A 239 25.74 56.09 20.74
C ASP A 239 25.14 56.20 19.33
N LEU A 240 23.94 56.79 19.22
CA LEU A 240 23.29 57.03 17.93
C LEU A 240 23.81 58.26 17.21
N ASP A 241 24.55 59.13 17.89
CA ASP A 241 25.18 60.32 17.28
C ASP A 241 26.49 59.97 16.56
N ASP A 242 27.01 58.74 16.73
CA ASP A 242 28.16 58.23 15.99
C ASP A 242 27.86 58.23 14.46
N PRO A 243 28.76 58.77 13.62
CA PRO A 243 28.60 58.76 12.16
C PRO A 243 28.38 57.36 11.57
N ASP A 244 28.84 56.30 12.24
CA ASP A 244 28.68 54.90 11.81
C ASP A 244 27.41 54.23 12.35
N ALA A 245 26.65 54.87 13.25
CA ALA A 245 25.48 54.26 13.91
C ALA A 245 24.44 53.72 12.91
N SER A 246 24.12 54.49 11.87
CA SER A 246 23.17 54.06 10.82
C SER A 246 23.69 52.86 10.02
N ARG A 247 25.01 52.76 9.80
CA ARG A 247 25.63 51.61 9.13
C ARG A 247 25.52 50.36 9.99
N LEU A 248 25.81 50.47 11.29
CA LEU A 248 25.71 49.37 12.25
C LEU A 248 24.26 48.86 12.37
N LEU A 249 23.30 49.79 12.50
CA LEU A 249 21.88 49.45 12.50
C LEU A 249 21.39 48.83 11.19
N GLY A 250 21.98 49.22 10.06
CA GLY A 250 21.73 48.57 8.78
C GLY A 250 22.12 47.09 8.77
N TYR A 251 23.33 46.78 9.26
CA TYR A 251 23.77 45.39 9.41
C TYR A 251 22.90 44.61 10.39
N TRP A 252 22.58 45.20 11.54
CA TRP A 252 21.67 44.62 12.52
C TRP A 252 20.30 44.29 11.90
N LEU A 253 19.70 45.21 11.15
CA LEU A 253 18.38 45.00 10.53
C LEU A 253 18.41 43.87 9.50
N ILE A 254 19.45 43.81 8.66
CA ILE A 254 19.64 42.73 7.67
C ILE A 254 19.84 41.39 8.38
N ALA A 255 20.72 41.33 9.37
CA ALA A 255 21.02 40.12 10.13
C ALA A 255 19.78 39.59 10.86
N CYS A 256 18.99 40.46 11.50
CA CYS A 256 17.74 40.10 12.16
C CYS A 256 16.68 39.62 11.17
N THR A 257 16.59 40.25 9.99
CA THR A 257 15.68 39.81 8.91
C THR A 257 15.99 38.38 8.47
N LEU A 258 17.27 38.03 8.34
CA LEU A 258 17.69 36.68 7.99
C LEU A 258 17.43 35.70 9.14
N ALA A 259 17.86 36.04 10.36
CA ALA A 259 17.80 35.16 11.52
C ALA A 259 16.38 34.85 12.00
N TYR A 260 15.48 35.85 12.00
CA TYR A 260 14.10 35.70 12.50
C TYR A 260 13.05 35.63 11.39
N GLY A 261 13.38 36.06 10.18
CA GLY A 261 12.53 35.97 8.99
C GLY A 261 12.77 34.68 8.22
N ALA A 262 13.90 34.63 7.51
CA ALA A 262 14.21 33.59 6.54
C ALA A 262 14.56 32.24 7.18
N LEU A 263 15.43 32.24 8.20
CA LEU A 263 15.94 31.02 8.83
C LEU A 263 14.82 30.11 9.41
N PRO A 264 13.91 30.58 10.28
CA PRO A 264 12.87 29.71 10.83
C PRO A 264 11.96 29.14 9.73
N ARG A 265 11.68 29.92 8.68
CA ARG A 265 10.91 29.45 7.52
C ARG A 265 11.65 28.37 6.75
N LEU A 266 12.96 28.54 6.54
CA LEU A 266 13.79 27.54 5.88
C LEU A 266 13.82 26.23 6.68
N LEU A 267 14.02 26.30 8.00
CA LEU A 267 14.00 25.13 8.87
C LEU A 267 12.65 24.39 8.83
N LEU A 268 11.53 25.12 8.84
CA LEU A 268 10.20 24.53 8.71
C LEU A 268 9.95 23.93 7.32
N ALA A 269 10.44 24.57 6.25
CA ALA A 269 10.40 24.02 4.89
C ALA A 269 11.21 22.73 4.79
N MET A 270 12.39 22.68 5.42
CA MET A 270 13.21 21.47 5.52
C MET A 270 12.50 20.37 6.31
N LEU A 271 11.87 20.70 7.45
CA LEU A 271 11.08 19.75 8.23
C LEU A 271 9.94 19.17 7.39
N CYS A 272 9.16 20.02 6.74
CA CYS A 272 8.07 19.60 5.86
C CYS A 272 8.55 18.69 4.74
N THR A 273 9.68 19.06 4.11
CA THR A 273 10.32 18.26 3.07
C THR A 273 10.80 16.91 3.63
N ALA A 274 11.43 16.87 4.80
CA ALA A 274 11.87 15.63 5.42
C ALA A 274 10.71 14.69 5.74
N VAL A 275 9.59 15.23 6.24
CA VAL A 275 8.37 14.44 6.48
C VAL A 275 7.79 13.92 5.16
N TRP A 276 7.73 14.76 4.12
CA TRP A 276 7.28 14.33 2.80
C TRP A 276 8.17 13.22 2.22
N TRP A 277 9.49 13.39 2.21
CA TRP A 277 10.44 12.38 1.70
C TRP A 277 10.34 11.05 2.45
N ARG A 278 10.10 11.07 3.76
CA ARG A 278 9.95 9.84 4.56
C ARG A 278 8.65 9.09 4.30
N ARG A 279 7.60 9.78 3.83
CA ARG A 279 6.24 9.24 3.72
C ARG A 279 5.73 9.10 2.29
N ARG A 280 6.39 9.70 1.31
CA ARG A 280 5.96 9.70 -0.10
C ARG A 280 5.91 8.31 -0.73
N ASP A 281 6.69 7.37 -0.20
CA ASP A 281 6.80 5.99 -0.69
C ASP A 281 6.17 4.98 0.29
N ALA A 282 5.48 5.46 1.33
CA ALA A 282 4.78 4.62 2.31
C ALA A 282 3.30 4.39 1.93
N GLY A 283 2.93 4.73 0.70
CA GLY A 283 1.56 4.74 0.25
C GLY A 283 0.97 3.34 0.10
N ARG A 284 -0.32 3.20 0.41
CA ARG A 284 -1.10 1.98 0.20
C ARG A 284 -2.48 2.29 -0.34
N LEU A 285 -2.98 1.41 -1.21
CA LEU A 285 -4.35 1.41 -1.69
C LEU A 285 -5.25 0.70 -0.67
N ASP A 286 -6.44 1.25 -0.45
CA ASP A 286 -7.48 0.56 0.30
C ASP A 286 -8.15 -0.49 -0.60
N LEU A 287 -7.60 -1.71 -0.61
CA LEU A 287 -8.08 -2.80 -1.45
C LEU A 287 -9.50 -3.27 -1.09
N ASP A 288 -10.06 -2.82 0.04
CA ASP A 288 -11.43 -3.12 0.44
C ASP A 288 -12.48 -2.24 -0.25
N GLU A 289 -12.06 -1.18 -0.94
CA GLU A 289 -12.98 -0.33 -1.70
C GLU A 289 -13.66 -1.13 -2.83
N PRO A 290 -14.98 -0.91 -3.08
CA PRO A 290 -15.73 -1.67 -4.09
C PRO A 290 -15.12 -1.65 -5.50
N TYR A 291 -14.46 -0.55 -5.88
CA TYR A 291 -13.76 -0.43 -7.16
C TYR A 291 -12.59 -1.43 -7.25
N TYR A 292 -11.70 -1.44 -6.25
CA TYR A 292 -10.54 -2.33 -6.25
C TYR A 292 -10.94 -3.80 -6.10
N ARG A 293 -11.95 -4.12 -5.29
CA ARG A 293 -12.50 -5.49 -5.19
C ARG A 293 -12.98 -6.04 -6.54
N ARG A 294 -13.72 -5.24 -7.31
CA ARG A 294 -14.16 -5.63 -8.67
C ARG A 294 -12.98 -5.84 -9.61
N LEU A 295 -11.97 -4.97 -9.53
CA LEU A 295 -10.78 -5.08 -10.36
C LEU A 295 -9.93 -6.32 -10.00
N ILE A 296 -9.78 -6.62 -8.71
CA ILE A 296 -9.11 -7.84 -8.23
C ILE A 296 -9.85 -9.09 -8.73
N ALA A 297 -11.18 -9.13 -8.63
CA ALA A 297 -11.97 -10.25 -9.15
C ALA A 297 -11.77 -10.46 -10.67
N ARG A 298 -11.65 -9.36 -11.44
CA ARG A 298 -11.30 -9.45 -12.88
C ARG A 298 -9.89 -10.03 -13.08
N PHE A 299 -8.90 -9.57 -12.32
CA PHE A 299 -7.56 -10.14 -12.37
C PHE A 299 -7.54 -11.63 -12.02
N GLU A 300 -8.31 -12.06 -11.02
CA GLU A 300 -8.41 -13.47 -10.62
C GLU A 300 -9.11 -14.33 -11.68
N ALA A 301 -10.13 -13.80 -12.36
CA ALA A 301 -10.79 -14.48 -13.48
C ALA A 301 -9.89 -14.62 -14.73
N LEU A 302 -8.97 -13.66 -14.94
CA LEU A 302 -8.01 -13.66 -16.05
C LEU A 302 -6.70 -14.36 -15.71
N ALA A 303 -6.42 -14.62 -14.44
CA ALA A 303 -5.24 -15.36 -14.03
C ALA A 303 -5.35 -16.77 -14.61
N PRO A 304 -4.31 -17.29 -15.29
CA PRO A 304 -4.32 -18.67 -15.74
C PRO A 304 -4.61 -19.56 -14.52
N THR A 305 -5.52 -20.52 -14.68
CA THR A 305 -5.77 -21.59 -13.70
C THR A 305 -4.46 -22.31 -13.48
N ARG A 306 -3.68 -21.82 -12.54
CA ARG A 306 -2.52 -22.50 -12.03
C ARG A 306 -3.10 -23.68 -11.29
N VAL A 307 -3.11 -24.84 -11.93
CA VAL A 307 -3.28 -26.11 -11.23
C VAL A 307 -2.08 -26.20 -10.29
N LEU A 308 -2.25 -25.64 -9.10
CA LEU A 308 -1.33 -25.77 -7.98
C LEU A 308 -1.49 -27.21 -7.47
N ASP A 309 -0.95 -28.19 -8.20
CA ASP A 309 -0.54 -29.46 -7.58
C ASP A 309 0.82 -29.22 -6.92
N ALA A 310 0.79 -28.41 -5.86
CA ALA A 310 1.84 -28.31 -4.87
C ALA A 310 1.15 -28.10 -3.53
N GLU A 311 0.27 -29.04 -3.18
CA GLU A 311 -0.24 -29.14 -1.83
C GLU A 311 0.95 -29.53 -0.93
N HIS A 312 1.58 -28.52 -0.34
CA HIS A 312 2.28 -28.68 0.93
C HIS A 312 1.21 -29.08 1.95
N ALA A 313 0.88 -30.37 2.00
CA ALA A 313 0.11 -30.93 3.07
C ALA A 313 0.98 -30.82 4.34
N ARG A 314 0.73 -29.77 5.12
CA ARG A 314 0.80 -29.89 6.58
C ARG A 314 0.03 -31.16 6.88
N HIS A 315 0.72 -32.15 7.42
CA HIS A 315 0.14 -33.43 7.78
C HIS A 315 -1.08 -33.15 8.64
N ALA A 316 -2.28 -33.24 8.05
CA ALA A 316 -3.49 -33.38 8.82
C ALA A 316 -3.27 -34.66 9.63
N ALA A 317 -3.37 -34.52 10.95
CA ALA A 317 -3.10 -35.59 11.89
C ALA A 317 -3.77 -36.89 11.41
N PRO A 318 -3.09 -38.05 11.53
CA PRO A 318 -3.70 -39.32 11.16
C PRO A 318 -5.00 -39.47 11.94
N ALA A 319 -6.11 -39.65 11.22
CA ALA A 319 -7.30 -40.26 11.82
C ALA A 319 -6.85 -41.60 12.44
N PRO A 320 -7.42 -42.01 13.59
CA PRO A 320 -6.87 -43.10 14.39
C PRO A 320 -6.67 -44.33 13.51
N ALA A 321 -5.40 -44.74 13.41
CA ALA A 321 -5.03 -46.03 12.86
C ALA A 321 -5.87 -47.06 13.59
N HIS A 322 -6.76 -47.73 12.86
CA HIS A 322 -7.52 -48.84 13.43
C HIS A 322 -6.48 -49.86 13.88
N ALA A 323 -6.42 -50.09 15.20
CA ALA A 323 -5.52 -51.06 15.78
C ALA A 323 -5.75 -52.39 15.06
N ALA A 324 -4.73 -52.81 14.30
CA ALA A 324 -4.71 -54.12 13.67
C ALA A 324 -4.84 -55.16 14.78
N GLY A 325 -6.03 -55.77 14.94
CA GLY A 325 -6.24 -56.80 15.96
C GLY A 325 -7.67 -57.04 16.45
N GLY A 326 -8.70 -56.33 15.98
CA GLY A 326 -10.05 -56.44 16.56
C GLY A 326 -11.04 -57.38 15.86
N GLY A 327 -10.76 -57.85 14.64
CA GLY A 327 -11.72 -58.66 13.88
C GLY A 327 -11.76 -60.11 14.36
N GLU A 328 -12.96 -60.71 14.36
CA GLU A 328 -13.08 -62.16 14.57
C GLU A 328 -12.19 -62.91 13.57
N PRO A 329 -11.33 -63.85 14.03
CA PRO A 329 -10.45 -64.62 13.16
C PRO A 329 -11.24 -65.31 12.05
N GLY A 330 -10.94 -64.96 10.78
CA GLY A 330 -11.57 -65.58 9.61
C GLY A 330 -12.67 -64.76 8.94
N THR A 331 -13.10 -63.63 9.52
CA THR A 331 -14.14 -62.78 8.93
C THR A 331 -13.62 -62.03 7.69
N LEU A 332 -14.15 -62.40 6.52
CA LEU A 332 -13.92 -61.77 5.22
C LEU A 332 -15.07 -60.81 4.88
N VAL A 333 -14.77 -59.60 4.44
CA VAL A 333 -15.75 -58.64 3.90
C VAL A 333 -15.40 -58.30 2.46
N LEU A 334 -16.42 -58.25 1.59
CA LEU A 334 -16.29 -57.95 0.17
C LEU A 334 -16.97 -56.64 -0.20
N ILE A 335 -16.21 -55.65 -0.67
CA ILE A 335 -16.72 -54.34 -1.06
C ILE A 335 -16.54 -54.13 -2.56
N GLY A 336 -17.62 -53.86 -3.29
CA GLY A 336 -17.55 -53.37 -4.66
C GLY A 336 -17.45 -51.86 -4.70
N PHE A 337 -16.29 -51.31 -5.05
CA PHE A 337 -16.06 -49.87 -5.09
C PHE A 337 -16.10 -49.37 -6.54
N GLU A 338 -17.05 -48.46 -6.83
CA GLU A 338 -17.24 -47.81 -8.13
C GLU A 338 -17.29 -48.82 -9.30
N LEU A 339 -18.00 -49.93 -9.09
CA LEU A 339 -18.18 -50.97 -10.10
C LEU A 339 -19.36 -50.64 -11.02
N PRO A 340 -19.21 -50.72 -12.35
CA PRO A 340 -20.34 -50.67 -13.30
C PRO A 340 -21.43 -51.69 -12.96
N GLN A 341 -22.71 -51.34 -13.16
CA GLN A 341 -23.84 -52.19 -12.75
C GLN A 341 -23.80 -53.59 -13.38
N GLU A 342 -23.24 -53.70 -14.58
CA GLU A 342 -23.10 -54.93 -15.36
C GLU A 342 -22.06 -55.91 -14.77
N LEU A 343 -21.14 -55.41 -13.92
CA LEU A 343 -20.15 -56.24 -13.24
C LEU A 343 -20.70 -56.74 -11.91
N ALA A 344 -21.00 -58.04 -11.87
CA ALA A 344 -21.37 -58.73 -10.64
C ALA A 344 -20.14 -59.11 -9.82
N LEU A 345 -20.26 -59.03 -8.49
CA LEU A 345 -19.28 -59.59 -7.57
C LEU A 345 -19.25 -61.13 -7.71
N PRO A 346 -18.08 -61.78 -7.68
CA PRO A 346 -17.99 -63.23 -7.86
C PRO A 346 -18.74 -64.01 -6.76
N ALA A 347 -19.60 -64.95 -7.17
CA ALA A 347 -20.45 -65.74 -6.26
C ALA A 347 -19.64 -66.50 -5.19
N ALA A 348 -18.50 -67.07 -5.57
CA ALA A 348 -17.61 -67.78 -4.65
C ALA A 348 -17.04 -66.90 -3.52
N LEU A 349 -16.93 -65.58 -3.73
CA LEU A 349 -16.53 -64.62 -2.70
C LEU A 349 -17.72 -64.19 -1.85
N LEU A 350 -18.89 -64.01 -2.46
CA LEU A 350 -20.12 -63.68 -1.76
C LEU A 350 -20.51 -64.78 -0.76
N GLU A 351 -20.39 -66.05 -1.13
CA GLU A 351 -20.68 -67.20 -0.26
C GLU A 351 -19.75 -67.29 0.96
N ARG A 352 -18.55 -66.69 0.88
CA ARG A 352 -17.53 -66.74 1.93
C ARG A 352 -17.43 -65.44 2.73
N ALA A 353 -18.00 -64.36 2.23
CA ALA A 353 -17.99 -63.07 2.91
C ALA A 353 -19.04 -63.05 4.02
N ALA A 354 -18.68 -62.56 5.19
CA ALA A 354 -19.63 -62.34 6.29
C ALA A 354 -20.70 -61.32 5.89
N TRP A 355 -20.32 -60.32 5.09
CA TRP A 355 -21.22 -59.42 4.40
C TRP A 355 -20.52 -58.78 3.20
N SER A 356 -21.32 -58.26 2.28
CA SER A 356 -20.85 -57.55 1.10
C SER A 356 -21.68 -56.31 0.80
N GLU A 357 -21.06 -55.27 0.25
CA GLU A 357 -21.73 -54.03 -0.12
C GLU A 357 -21.13 -53.45 -1.41
N ARG A 358 -21.95 -52.78 -2.22
CA ARG A 358 -21.49 -52.02 -3.40
C ARG A 358 -21.72 -50.54 -3.12
N VAL A 359 -20.73 -49.72 -3.44
CA VAL A 359 -20.76 -48.27 -3.28
C VAL A 359 -20.34 -47.60 -4.58
N ASP A 360 -21.09 -46.59 -5.00
CA ASP A 360 -20.90 -45.90 -6.29
C ASP A 360 -20.00 -44.66 -6.17
N GLY A 361 -19.40 -44.45 -4.99
CA GLY A 361 -18.41 -43.39 -4.74
C GLY A 361 -18.97 -42.12 -4.10
N GLY A 362 -20.28 -42.05 -3.86
CA GLY A 362 -20.93 -40.95 -3.16
C GLY A 362 -20.41 -40.75 -1.73
N MET A 363 -20.30 -39.49 -1.29
CA MET A 363 -19.73 -39.15 0.03
C MET A 363 -20.51 -39.81 1.19
N GLU A 364 -21.84 -39.78 1.14
CA GLU A 364 -22.70 -40.37 2.19
C GLU A 364 -22.57 -41.89 2.26
N GLU A 365 -22.51 -42.57 1.10
CA GLU A 365 -22.30 -44.02 1.00
C GLU A 365 -20.94 -44.44 1.55
N ARG A 366 -19.89 -43.70 1.20
CA ARG A 366 -18.52 -43.95 1.68
C ARG A 366 -18.44 -43.80 3.19
N GLU A 367 -19.04 -42.75 3.75
CA GLU A 367 -19.06 -42.57 5.21
C GLU A 367 -19.88 -43.65 5.92
N ALA A 368 -21.05 -44.03 5.40
CA ALA A 368 -21.87 -45.09 5.98
C ALA A 368 -21.13 -46.44 5.99
N LEU A 369 -20.45 -46.77 4.89
CA LEU A 369 -19.64 -47.97 4.78
C LEU A 369 -18.45 -47.97 5.75
N LEU A 370 -17.73 -46.85 5.86
CA LEU A 370 -16.62 -46.73 6.82
C LEU A 370 -17.10 -46.88 8.27
N ARG A 371 -18.27 -46.33 8.62
CA ARG A 371 -18.89 -46.52 9.93
C ARG A 371 -19.22 -48.01 10.18
N ARG A 372 -19.80 -48.69 9.18
CA ARG A 372 -20.12 -50.12 9.28
C ARG A 372 -18.87 -50.99 9.47
N ILE A 373 -17.79 -50.68 8.76
CA ILE A 373 -16.48 -51.36 8.92
C ILE A 373 -15.91 -51.08 10.32
N ALA A 374 -16.06 -49.86 10.85
CA ALA A 374 -15.62 -49.55 12.21
C ALA A 374 -16.43 -50.29 13.28
N ASP A 375 -17.75 -50.44 13.09
CA ASP A 375 -18.63 -51.16 14.01
C ASP A 375 -18.39 -52.68 13.97
N HIS A 376 -18.03 -53.23 12.80
CA HIS A 376 -17.80 -54.65 12.57
C HIS A 376 -16.47 -54.88 11.81
N PRO A 377 -15.31 -54.71 12.49
CA PRO A 377 -14.02 -54.76 11.82
C PRO A 377 -13.74 -56.14 11.24
N PRO A 378 -13.53 -56.28 9.92
CA PRO A 378 -13.15 -57.55 9.34
C PRO A 378 -11.72 -57.94 9.74
N ALA A 379 -11.42 -59.24 9.74
CA ALA A 379 -10.03 -59.68 9.75
C ALA A 379 -9.39 -59.44 8.36
N ARG A 380 -10.20 -59.56 7.30
CA ARG A 380 -9.79 -59.45 5.90
C ARG A 380 -10.78 -58.63 5.10
N LEU A 381 -10.30 -57.58 4.45
CA LEU A 381 -11.10 -56.77 3.55
C LEU A 381 -10.66 -57.00 2.10
N LEU A 382 -11.59 -57.42 1.24
CA LEU A 382 -11.37 -57.54 -0.20
C LEU A 382 -12.17 -56.45 -0.90
N MET A 383 -11.48 -55.54 -1.59
CA MET A 383 -12.10 -54.46 -2.35
C MET A 383 -12.06 -54.79 -3.84
N ALA A 384 -13.24 -54.98 -4.43
CA ALA A 384 -13.43 -55.22 -5.85
C ALA A 384 -13.55 -53.88 -6.59
N CYS A 385 -12.56 -53.57 -7.43
CA CYS A 385 -12.51 -52.34 -8.23
C CYS A 385 -12.64 -52.65 -9.73
N HIS A 386 -13.15 -51.70 -10.50
CA HIS A 386 -13.22 -51.82 -11.95
C HIS A 386 -11.82 -51.64 -12.57
N ALA A 387 -11.26 -52.70 -13.15
CA ALA A 387 -9.86 -52.68 -13.61
C ALA A 387 -9.53 -51.60 -14.68
N PRO A 388 -10.44 -51.31 -15.64
CA PRO A 388 -10.24 -50.22 -16.59
C PRO A 388 -10.21 -48.83 -15.96
N SER A 389 -10.79 -48.63 -14.77
CA SER A 389 -10.77 -47.35 -14.07
C SER A 389 -9.32 -46.93 -13.77
N THR A 390 -9.05 -45.64 -13.95
CA THR A 390 -7.75 -45.06 -13.60
C THR A 390 -7.67 -44.93 -12.08
N PRO A 391 -6.73 -45.61 -11.40
CA PRO A 391 -6.60 -45.44 -9.97
C PRO A 391 -6.19 -44.00 -9.65
N ASP A 392 -6.86 -43.39 -8.68
CA ASP A 392 -6.65 -42.00 -8.31
C ASP A 392 -6.41 -41.81 -6.81
N ARG A 393 -6.05 -40.58 -6.43
CA ARG A 393 -5.78 -40.25 -5.02
C ARG A 393 -7.03 -40.41 -4.13
N GLY A 394 -8.24 -40.30 -4.68
CA GLY A 394 -9.50 -40.48 -3.97
C GLY A 394 -9.78 -41.94 -3.60
N THR A 395 -9.43 -42.85 -4.50
CA THR A 395 -9.47 -44.31 -4.33
C THR A 395 -8.47 -44.73 -3.25
N LEU A 396 -7.24 -44.20 -3.28
CA LEU A 396 -6.24 -44.49 -2.25
C LEU A 396 -6.73 -44.05 -0.86
N ARG A 397 -7.22 -42.81 -0.73
CA ARG A 397 -7.77 -42.30 0.54
C ARG A 397 -8.90 -43.18 1.08
N PHE A 398 -9.73 -43.76 0.22
CA PHE A 398 -10.78 -44.67 0.64
C PHE A 398 -10.23 -46.00 1.16
N ILE A 399 -9.32 -46.62 0.39
CA ILE A 399 -8.64 -47.86 0.76
C ILE A 399 -7.94 -47.68 2.12
N GLU A 400 -7.30 -46.53 2.36
CA GLU A 400 -6.70 -46.20 3.65
C GLU A 400 -7.70 -46.13 4.79
N ALA A 401 -8.79 -45.39 4.57
CA ALA A 401 -9.81 -45.19 5.60
C ALA A 401 -10.51 -46.50 5.96
N ALA A 402 -10.68 -47.41 4.99
CA ALA A 402 -11.32 -48.71 5.17
C ALA A 402 -10.37 -49.77 5.79
N ARG A 403 -9.11 -49.41 6.10
CA ARG A 403 -8.11 -50.35 6.57
C ARG A 403 -8.33 -50.82 8.01
N ALA A 404 -9.08 -51.91 8.12
CA ALA A 404 -9.21 -52.72 9.34
C ALA A 404 -8.52 -54.09 9.11
N GLY A 405 -7.20 -54.16 9.29
CA GLY A 405 -6.42 -55.39 9.10
C GLY A 405 -5.79 -55.56 7.70
N SER A 406 -5.79 -56.79 7.16
CA SER A 406 -5.22 -57.07 5.83
C SER A 406 -6.21 -56.69 4.73
N ILE A 407 -5.79 -55.83 3.79
CA ILE A 407 -6.56 -55.47 2.60
C ILE A 407 -5.93 -56.10 1.37
N ALA A 408 -6.77 -56.61 0.48
CA ALA A 408 -6.40 -56.80 -0.91
C ALA A 408 -7.39 -56.17 -1.88
N LEU A 409 -6.88 -55.88 -3.08
CA LEU A 409 -7.68 -55.43 -4.20
C LEU A 409 -7.95 -56.61 -5.14
N LEU A 410 -9.21 -56.81 -5.48
CA LEU A 410 -9.64 -57.66 -6.58
C LEU A 410 -10.00 -56.76 -7.75
N LEU A 411 -9.26 -56.85 -8.85
CA LEU A 411 -9.61 -56.13 -10.07
C LEU A 411 -10.57 -56.98 -10.87
N LEU A 412 -11.80 -56.52 -11.05
CA LEU A 412 -12.80 -57.18 -11.88
C LEU A 412 -12.64 -56.70 -13.33
N LEU A 413 -12.38 -57.67 -14.21
CA LEU A 413 -12.26 -57.45 -15.65
C LEU A 413 -13.44 -58.10 -16.39
N PRO A 414 -13.95 -57.50 -17.47
CA PRO A 414 -14.78 -58.21 -18.43
C PRO A 414 -13.99 -59.18 -19.34
N ALA A 415 -12.65 -59.07 -19.43
CA ALA A 415 -11.74 -60.01 -20.11
C ALA A 415 -10.26 -59.80 -19.66
N PRO A 416 -9.38 -60.83 -19.61
CA PRO A 416 -8.07 -60.73 -18.96
C PRO A 416 -7.05 -59.87 -19.71
N ASP A 417 -6.53 -58.82 -19.07
CA ASP A 417 -5.38 -58.03 -19.55
C ASP A 417 -4.35 -57.83 -18.41
N ALA A 418 -3.15 -58.40 -18.59
CA ALA A 418 -2.05 -58.33 -17.63
C ALA A 418 -1.51 -56.89 -17.45
N ALA A 419 -1.68 -56.01 -18.44
CA ALA A 419 -1.18 -54.64 -18.38
C ALA A 419 -1.93 -53.79 -17.33
N GLN A 420 -3.22 -54.05 -17.13
CA GLN A 420 -4.03 -53.32 -16.16
C GLN A 420 -3.64 -53.69 -14.72
N LEU A 421 -3.37 -54.98 -14.49
CA LEU A 421 -2.90 -55.46 -13.20
C LEU A 421 -1.53 -54.87 -12.83
N ALA A 422 -0.62 -54.78 -13.81
CA ALA A 422 0.68 -54.13 -13.62
C ALA A 422 0.51 -52.65 -13.26
N ARG A 423 -0.32 -51.91 -14.01
CA ARG A 423 -0.61 -50.49 -13.76
C ARG A 423 -1.11 -50.19 -12.33
N TRP A 424 -2.03 -51.00 -11.80
CA TRP A 424 -2.52 -50.82 -10.43
C TRP A 424 -1.46 -51.15 -9.37
N ARG A 425 -0.62 -52.18 -9.60
CA ARG A 425 0.49 -52.53 -8.72
C ARG A 425 1.58 -51.45 -8.72
N ASP A 426 1.95 -50.97 -9.90
CA ASP A 426 2.96 -49.92 -10.06
C ASP A 426 2.49 -48.61 -9.42
N TRP A 427 1.22 -48.27 -9.58
CA TRP A 427 0.61 -47.10 -8.93
C TRP A 427 0.63 -47.22 -7.40
N LEU A 428 0.19 -48.35 -6.84
CA LEU A 428 0.25 -48.59 -5.39
C LEU A 428 1.69 -48.54 -4.86
N ALA A 429 2.65 -49.12 -5.60
CA ALA A 429 4.06 -49.07 -5.26
C ALA A 429 4.60 -47.63 -5.28
N ALA A 430 4.24 -46.82 -6.29
CA ALA A 430 4.59 -45.40 -6.36
C ALA A 430 3.99 -44.59 -5.18
N CYS A 431 2.83 -45.00 -4.68
CA CYS A 431 2.21 -44.42 -3.48
C CYS A 431 2.76 -44.97 -2.16
N GLY A 432 3.78 -45.85 -2.19
CA GLY A 432 4.38 -46.44 -0.98
C GLY A 432 3.54 -47.57 -0.35
N ARG A 433 2.60 -48.15 -1.10
CA ARG A 433 1.64 -49.16 -0.66
C ARG A 433 1.78 -50.50 -1.36
N GLY A 434 3.03 -50.96 -1.49
CA GLY A 434 3.35 -52.31 -2.00
C GLY A 434 2.92 -53.44 -1.05
N ASP A 435 2.41 -53.11 0.14
CA ASP A 435 1.85 -54.05 1.11
C ASP A 435 0.42 -54.51 0.77
N ILE A 436 -0.28 -53.81 -0.14
CA ILE A 436 -1.61 -54.19 -0.60
C ILE A 436 -1.48 -55.13 -1.80
N THR A 437 -1.98 -56.36 -1.67
CA THR A 437 -1.94 -57.34 -2.76
C THR A 437 -3.06 -57.08 -3.77
N VAL A 438 -2.74 -57.23 -5.07
CA VAL A 438 -3.69 -57.04 -6.17
C VAL A 438 -3.88 -58.35 -6.93
N HIS A 439 -5.11 -58.81 -7.04
CA HIS A 439 -5.50 -60.07 -7.67
C HIS A 439 -6.43 -59.81 -8.88
N ALA A 440 -6.33 -60.66 -9.91
CA ALA A 440 -7.19 -60.63 -11.09
C ALA A 440 -8.25 -61.75 -11.09
N ASP A 441 -8.15 -62.71 -10.16
CA ASP A 441 -9.04 -63.86 -10.06
C ASP A 441 -9.50 -64.07 -8.61
N ALA A 442 -10.75 -64.50 -8.46
CA ALA A 442 -11.38 -64.74 -7.16
C ALA A 442 -10.72 -65.91 -6.41
N GLY A 443 -10.29 -66.97 -7.10
CA GLY A 443 -9.58 -68.10 -6.50
C GLY A 443 -8.17 -67.72 -6.01
N ALA A 444 -7.46 -66.87 -6.76
CA ALA A 444 -6.19 -66.30 -6.33
C ALA A 444 -6.35 -65.36 -5.11
N ALA A 445 -7.41 -64.56 -5.06
CA ALA A 445 -7.72 -63.69 -3.92
C ALA A 445 -8.14 -64.49 -2.67
N LEU A 446 -8.73 -65.67 -2.83
CA LEU A 446 -9.06 -66.54 -1.70
C LEU A 446 -7.86 -67.30 -1.15
N SER A 447 -6.93 -67.71 -2.01
CA SER A 447 -5.74 -68.52 -1.65
C SER A 447 -4.57 -67.71 -1.11
N SER A 448 -4.38 -66.46 -1.55
CA SER A 448 -3.37 -65.53 -1.01
C SER A 448 -3.63 -65.10 0.44
N HIS A 449 -4.79 -65.47 0.96
CA HIS A 449 -5.28 -65.08 2.27
C HIS A 449 -5.85 -66.29 3.05
N GLY A 450 -5.56 -67.52 2.62
CA GLY A 450 -5.95 -68.75 3.32
C GLY A 450 -5.22 -68.94 4.63
#